data_AF-A0A136LSB9-F1
#
_entry.id   AF-A0A136LSB9-F1
#
_cell.length_a   1.000
_cell.length_b   1.000
_cell.length_c   1.000
_cell.angle_alpha   90.00
_cell.angle_beta   90.00
_cell.angle_gamma   90.00
#
_symmetry.space_group_name_H-M   'P 1'
#
loop_
_entity.id
_entity.type
_entity.pdbx_description
1 polymer ?
#
loop_
_entity_poly.entity_id
_entity_poly.type
_entity_poly.pdbx_seq_one_letter_code
_entity_poly.pdbx_strand_id
1 'polypeptide(L)'
;MKTITTLACLLLATLSFAQQDPIYSQYLFNPLLVNPAYAGLSNRFNGSVGYRTQWMGLEGQPQTINASLHTSLVQNKVGLGLLVVNDRIGSMNTTEINTAFAYKLQLENKTVSFGMQAGVQNFNSSLNGVNPFDKTDNLFLNGERGTRVNVGTGIALASEKYFVSFSVPRLLPTTFKSGGQKVELYNQHLYLMGAYIHYLNEHIRLKPAVLLRAVKGAPASIDVAFNVNFNAIHTAGIFTRNFNTYGLLLQTLLKEQYRFGYVFEVPTGKSVGTNFTTHEIVLGIQLSSFSFHDRSLSNF
;
A
#
# COMPACT_ATOMS: atom_id res chain seq x y z
N MET A 1 15.08 23.20 39.42
CA MET A 1 14.76 21.83 38.96
C MET A 1 13.39 21.73 38.28
N LYS A 2 12.31 22.32 38.80
CA LYS A 2 10.97 22.28 38.17
C LYS A 2 10.86 22.94 36.78
N THR A 3 11.71 23.94 36.49
CA THR A 3 11.79 24.66 35.20
C THR A 3 12.53 23.89 34.11
N ILE A 4 13.49 23.03 34.49
CA ILE A 4 14.25 22.20 33.53
C ILE A 4 13.42 20.98 33.10
N THR A 5 12.65 20.40 34.03
CA THR A 5 11.71 19.31 33.70
C THR A 5 10.52 19.78 32.86
N THR A 6 10.03 21.01 33.04
CA THR A 6 8.97 21.58 32.17
C THR A 6 9.49 21.91 30.77
N LEU A 7 10.71 22.42 30.64
CA LEU A 7 11.34 22.69 29.33
C LEU A 7 11.64 21.38 28.57
N ALA A 8 12.06 20.32 29.27
CA ALA A 8 12.24 18.99 28.69
C ALA A 8 10.91 18.35 28.23
N CYS A 9 9.82 18.53 28.98
CA CYS A 9 8.48 18.10 28.55
C CYS A 9 7.96 18.89 27.34
N LEU A 10 8.25 20.20 27.24
CA LEU A 10 7.88 21.02 26.08
C LEU A 10 8.68 20.65 24.82
N LEU A 11 9.96 20.28 24.96
CA LEU A 11 10.80 19.80 23.84
C LEU A 11 10.42 18.38 23.36
N LEU A 12 9.81 17.56 24.21
CA LEU A 12 9.29 16.23 23.83
C LEU A 12 7.94 16.32 23.10
N ALA A 13 7.19 17.40 23.28
CA ALA A 13 5.92 17.63 22.58
C ALA A 13 6.08 17.98 21.08
N THR A 14 7.28 18.36 20.64
CA THR A 14 7.55 18.74 19.23
C THR A 14 7.93 17.56 18.33
N LEU A 15 7.93 16.32 18.83
CA LEU A 15 8.20 15.10 18.05
C LEU A 15 6.92 14.37 17.63
N SER A 16 5.84 15.12 17.36
CA SER A 16 4.66 14.58 16.71
C SER A 16 4.97 14.28 15.25
N PHE A 17 5.44 13.07 14.98
CA PHE A 17 5.63 12.52 13.65
C PHE A 17 4.34 11.86 13.19
N ALA A 18 3.38 12.68 12.76
CA ALA A 18 2.03 12.25 12.41
C ALA A 18 1.76 12.44 10.91
N GLN A 19 2.37 11.61 10.06
CA GLN A 19 1.82 11.26 8.75
C GLN A 19 2.63 10.09 8.17
N GLN A 20 2.02 8.92 8.18
CA GLN A 20 2.47 7.75 7.44
C GLN A 20 1.37 7.39 6.45
N ASP A 21 1.71 7.16 5.19
CA ASP A 21 0.72 6.80 4.17
C ASP A 21 -0.03 5.51 4.57
N PRO A 22 -1.36 5.43 4.35
CA PRO A 22 -2.19 4.32 4.80
C PRO A 22 -2.02 3.03 3.98
N ILE A 23 -0.88 2.84 3.30
CA ILE A 23 -0.62 1.63 2.52
C ILE A 23 -0.10 0.54 3.47
N TYR A 24 -1.04 -0.21 4.06
CA TYR A 24 -0.79 -1.18 5.13
C TYR A 24 -0.71 -2.63 4.62
N SER A 25 -1.78 -3.42 4.61
CA SER A 25 -1.74 -4.84 4.20
C SER A 25 -2.02 -5.04 2.73
N GLN A 26 -2.63 -4.06 2.08
CA GLN A 26 -3.10 -4.17 0.72
C GLN A 26 -1.97 -4.54 -0.26
N TYR A 27 -0.72 -4.19 0.05
CA TYR A 27 0.44 -4.59 -0.77
C TYR A 27 0.67 -6.10 -0.79
N LEU A 28 0.25 -6.85 0.24
CA LEU A 28 0.39 -8.31 0.30
C LEU A 28 -0.44 -8.99 -0.79
N PHE A 29 -1.55 -8.36 -1.20
CA PHE A 29 -2.38 -8.82 -2.32
C PHE A 29 -2.11 -8.08 -3.63
N ASN A 30 -1.58 -6.86 -3.54
CA ASN A 30 -1.39 -5.98 -4.68
C ASN A 30 -0.11 -5.14 -4.57
N PRO A 31 1.07 -5.70 -4.92
CA PRO A 31 2.34 -4.96 -4.87
C PRO A 31 2.39 -3.73 -5.79
N LEU A 32 1.49 -3.60 -6.77
CA LEU A 32 1.40 -2.41 -7.63
C LEU A 32 1.12 -1.14 -6.82
N LEU A 33 0.48 -1.25 -5.65
CA LEU A 33 0.24 -0.13 -4.72
C LEU A 33 1.53 0.54 -4.24
N VAL A 34 2.61 -0.24 -4.11
CA VAL A 34 3.89 0.24 -3.57
C VAL A 34 4.98 0.30 -4.61
N ASN A 35 4.86 -0.40 -5.75
CA ASN A 35 5.90 -0.39 -6.77
C ASN A 35 5.34 -0.47 -8.20
N PRO A 36 5.51 0.58 -9.03
CA PRO A 36 5.07 0.55 -10.43
C PRO A 36 5.81 -0.49 -11.29
N ALA A 37 7.00 -0.95 -10.89
CA ALA A 37 7.75 -1.98 -11.59
C ALA A 37 7.09 -3.37 -11.51
N TYR A 38 6.10 -3.54 -10.64
CA TYR A 38 5.30 -4.76 -10.58
C TYR A 38 4.25 -4.84 -11.71
N ALA A 39 3.96 -3.73 -12.40
CA ALA A 39 2.99 -3.70 -13.49
C ALA A 39 3.33 -4.75 -14.57
N GLY A 40 2.39 -5.67 -14.81
CA GLY A 40 2.56 -6.72 -15.81
C GLY A 40 3.70 -7.69 -15.53
N LEU A 41 4.17 -7.84 -14.29
CA LEU A 41 5.21 -8.81 -13.94
C LEU A 41 4.74 -10.26 -14.15
N SER A 42 3.45 -10.51 -13.94
CA SER A 42 2.80 -11.75 -14.38
C SER A 42 2.37 -11.66 -15.85
N ASN A 43 2.47 -12.76 -16.59
CA ASN A 43 2.00 -12.90 -17.98
C ASN A 43 0.46 -12.90 -18.14
N ARG A 44 -0.27 -12.60 -17.07
CA ARG A 44 -1.72 -12.62 -17.03
C ARG A 44 -2.25 -11.21 -16.83
N PHE A 45 -3.42 -10.95 -17.39
CA PHE A 45 -4.21 -9.80 -17.00
C PHE A 45 -4.64 -10.01 -15.55
N ASN A 46 -4.44 -9.02 -14.70
CA ASN A 46 -4.91 -9.02 -13.32
C ASN A 46 -5.77 -7.80 -13.08
N GLY A 47 -6.94 -8.04 -12.49
CA GLY A 47 -7.77 -7.01 -11.89
C GLY A 47 -7.94 -7.29 -10.40
N SER A 48 -8.02 -6.25 -9.59
CA SER A 48 -8.34 -6.38 -8.17
C SER A 48 -9.13 -5.18 -7.67
N VAL A 49 -10.02 -5.43 -6.72
CA VAL A 49 -10.65 -4.41 -5.88
C VAL A 49 -10.48 -4.84 -4.43
N GLY A 50 -10.00 -3.94 -3.59
CA GLY A 50 -9.88 -4.14 -2.16
C GLY A 50 -10.64 -3.08 -1.39
N TYR A 51 -11.25 -3.48 -0.29
CA TYR A 51 -11.86 -2.59 0.69
C TYR A 51 -11.27 -2.87 2.06
N ARG A 52 -10.73 -1.84 2.71
CA ARG A 52 -10.15 -1.89 4.05
C ARG A 52 -10.89 -0.91 4.94
N THR A 53 -11.18 -1.35 6.16
CA THR A 53 -11.68 -0.49 7.23
C THR A 53 -10.83 -0.69 8.46
N GLN A 54 -10.13 0.36 8.87
CA GLN A 54 -9.23 0.34 10.02
C GLN A 54 -9.93 0.91 11.24
N TRP A 55 -9.62 0.39 12.41
CA TRP A 55 -10.25 0.77 13.67
C TRP A 55 -11.78 0.69 13.63
N MET A 56 -12.29 -0.48 13.21
CA MET A 56 -13.72 -0.73 13.10
C MET A 56 -14.44 -0.45 14.43
N GLY A 57 -15.43 0.45 14.39
CA GLY A 57 -16.20 0.91 15.55
C GLY A 57 -15.82 2.31 16.02
N LEU A 58 -14.78 2.93 15.47
CA LEU A 58 -14.41 4.31 15.73
C LEU A 58 -15.19 5.26 14.80
N GLU A 59 -15.72 6.35 15.33
CA GLU A 59 -16.36 7.38 14.50
C GLU A 59 -15.30 8.06 13.60
N GLY A 60 -15.61 8.24 12.32
CA GLY A 60 -14.66 8.79 11.35
C GLY A 60 -13.48 7.87 11.03
N GLN A 61 -13.62 6.57 11.29
CA GLN A 61 -12.57 5.58 11.06
C GLN A 61 -12.00 5.60 9.63
N PRO A 62 -10.69 5.32 9.43
CA PRO A 62 -10.10 5.24 8.11
C PRO A 62 -10.70 4.12 7.26
N GLN A 63 -11.11 4.47 6.04
CA GLN A 63 -11.62 3.56 5.03
C GLN A 63 -10.86 3.76 3.73
N THR A 64 -10.40 2.65 3.13
CA THR A 64 -9.66 2.67 1.87
C THR A 64 -10.31 1.72 0.88
N ILE A 65 -10.64 2.22 -0.31
CA ILE A 65 -10.96 1.42 -1.48
C ILE A 65 -9.79 1.52 -2.45
N ASN A 66 -9.28 0.39 -2.92
CA ASN A 66 -8.34 0.37 -4.03
C ASN A 66 -8.87 -0.49 -5.16
N ALA A 67 -8.68 -0.06 -6.40
CA ALA A 67 -8.94 -0.82 -7.59
C ALA A 67 -7.69 -0.78 -8.47
N SER A 68 -7.28 -1.93 -9.00
CA SER A 68 -6.13 -1.99 -9.88
C SER A 68 -6.35 -2.93 -11.05
N LEU A 69 -5.77 -2.58 -12.18
CA LEU A 69 -5.71 -3.41 -13.38
C LEU A 69 -4.27 -3.39 -13.86
N HIS A 70 -3.68 -4.53 -14.20
CA HIS A 70 -2.41 -4.54 -14.88
C HIS A 70 -2.26 -5.75 -15.80
N THR A 71 -1.50 -5.58 -16.86
CA THR A 71 -1.25 -6.64 -17.84
C THR A 71 0.14 -6.53 -18.43
N SER A 72 0.53 -7.61 -19.09
CA SER A 72 1.78 -7.76 -19.79
C SER A 72 1.54 -7.76 -21.30
N LEU A 73 2.36 -7.01 -22.03
CA LEU A 73 2.30 -6.81 -23.48
C LEU A 73 3.68 -7.05 -24.11
N VAL A 74 3.71 -7.14 -25.44
CA VAL A 74 4.96 -7.21 -26.23
C VAL A 74 5.85 -8.37 -25.77
N GLN A 75 5.34 -9.61 -25.85
CA GLN A 75 6.09 -10.81 -25.42
C GLN A 75 6.65 -10.68 -24.00
N ASN A 76 5.83 -10.17 -23.08
CA ASN A 76 6.19 -9.90 -21.71
C ASN A 76 7.34 -8.88 -21.48
N LYS A 77 7.68 -8.04 -22.47
CA LYS A 77 8.69 -6.98 -22.31
C LYS A 77 8.12 -5.70 -21.74
N VAL A 78 6.82 -5.45 -21.91
CA VAL A 78 6.15 -4.24 -21.44
C VAL A 78 5.05 -4.61 -20.45
N GLY A 79 4.89 -3.82 -19.40
CA GLY A 79 3.81 -3.89 -18.44
C GLY A 79 3.03 -2.58 -18.42
N LEU A 80 1.70 -2.67 -18.40
CA LEU A 80 0.82 -1.52 -18.19
C LEU A 80 -0.03 -1.75 -16.95
N GLY A 81 -0.26 -0.70 -16.19
CA GLY A 81 -1.09 -0.72 -14.99
C GLY A 81 -1.94 0.52 -14.85
N LEU A 82 -3.09 0.36 -14.22
CA LEU A 82 -3.98 1.41 -13.73
C LEU A 82 -4.23 1.13 -12.25
N LEU A 83 -4.14 2.16 -11.43
CA LEU A 83 -4.39 2.10 -10.00
C LEU A 83 -5.27 3.27 -9.60
N VAL A 84 -6.38 2.97 -8.93
CA VAL A 84 -7.28 3.95 -8.34
C VAL A 84 -7.34 3.66 -6.85
N VAL A 85 -7.04 4.66 -6.02
CA VAL A 85 -7.13 4.55 -4.56
C VAL A 85 -8.02 5.68 -4.06
N ASN A 86 -8.98 5.35 -3.22
CA ASN A 86 -9.75 6.34 -2.48
C ASN A 86 -9.60 6.07 -0.99
N ASP A 87 -9.01 7.04 -0.29
CA ASP A 87 -8.82 7.04 1.15
C ASP A 87 -9.73 8.08 1.78
N ARG A 88 -10.51 7.65 2.78
CA ARG A 88 -11.34 8.53 3.60
C ARG A 88 -10.92 8.38 5.06
N ILE A 89 -10.61 9.50 5.71
CA ILE A 89 -10.22 9.56 7.12
C ILE A 89 -10.98 10.73 7.74
N GLY A 90 -11.94 10.45 8.62
CA GLY A 90 -12.84 11.47 9.15
C GLY A 90 -13.51 12.25 8.03
N SER A 91 -13.27 13.56 8.02
CA SER A 91 -13.84 14.50 7.04
C SER A 91 -12.93 14.78 5.82
N MET A 92 -11.78 14.13 5.77
CA MET A 92 -10.82 14.17 4.66
C MET A 92 -11.04 13.00 3.71
N ASN A 93 -11.04 13.30 2.41
CA ASN A 93 -11.15 12.33 1.33
C ASN A 93 -10.09 12.60 0.26
N THR A 94 -9.25 11.61 0.01
CA THR A 94 -8.22 11.64 -1.03
C THR A 94 -8.56 10.60 -2.09
N THR A 95 -8.55 10.99 -3.36
CA THR A 95 -8.70 10.09 -4.50
C THR A 95 -7.47 10.21 -5.37
N GLU A 96 -6.83 9.10 -5.68
CA GLU A 96 -5.63 9.01 -6.49
C GLU A 96 -5.87 8.09 -7.68
N ILE A 97 -5.48 8.54 -8.87
CA ILE A 97 -5.55 7.77 -10.10
C ILE A 97 -4.16 7.80 -10.73
N ASN A 98 -3.53 6.63 -10.81
CA ASN A 98 -2.20 6.45 -11.36
C ASN A 98 -2.22 5.48 -12.53
N THR A 99 -1.46 5.82 -13.56
CA THR A 99 -1.08 4.88 -14.62
C THR A 99 0.37 4.46 -14.41
N ALA A 100 0.65 3.18 -14.56
CA ALA A 100 1.97 2.60 -14.42
C ALA A 100 2.43 2.01 -15.76
N PHE A 101 3.69 2.22 -16.07
CA PHE A 101 4.39 1.63 -17.20
C PHE A 101 5.63 0.92 -16.68
N ALA A 102 5.86 -0.32 -17.11
CA ALA A 102 7.04 -1.08 -16.76
C ALA A 102 7.73 -1.65 -18.00
N TYR A 103 9.06 -1.55 -18.04
CA TYR A 103 9.89 -2.21 -19.04
C TYR A 103 10.70 -3.32 -18.39
N LYS A 104 10.61 -4.52 -18.96
CA LYS A 104 11.17 -5.76 -18.40
C LYS A 104 12.31 -6.28 -19.26
N LEU A 105 13.48 -6.40 -18.65
CA LEU A 105 14.61 -7.15 -19.17
C LEU A 105 14.51 -8.60 -18.70
N GLN A 106 14.17 -9.49 -19.64
CA GLN A 106 14.16 -10.92 -19.41
C GLN A 106 15.59 -11.45 -19.56
N LEU A 107 16.14 -11.95 -18.46
CA LEU A 107 17.36 -12.76 -18.40
C LEU A 107 16.93 -14.24 -18.30
N GLU A 108 17.85 -15.19 -18.41
CA GLU A 108 17.52 -16.63 -18.43
C GLU A 108 16.57 -17.06 -17.30
N ASN A 109 16.93 -16.80 -16.05
CA ASN A 109 16.16 -17.24 -14.86
C ASN A 109 15.65 -16.08 -14.01
N LYS A 110 15.71 -14.86 -14.55
CA LYS A 110 15.46 -13.61 -13.80
C LYS A 110 14.84 -12.56 -14.71
N THR A 111 13.98 -11.73 -14.17
CA THR A 111 13.44 -10.54 -14.85
C THR A 111 13.79 -9.31 -14.03
N VAL A 112 14.44 -8.33 -14.66
CA VAL A 112 14.61 -7.00 -14.09
C VAL A 112 13.55 -6.09 -14.70
N SER A 113 12.71 -5.50 -13.86
CA SER A 113 11.63 -4.60 -14.28
C SER A 113 11.92 -3.19 -13.80
N PHE A 114 11.84 -2.22 -14.71
CA PHE A 114 11.93 -0.79 -14.42
C PHE A 114 10.54 -0.20 -14.61
N GLY A 115 9.98 0.36 -13.55
CA GLY A 115 8.64 0.92 -13.53
C GLY A 115 8.65 2.42 -13.34
N MET A 116 7.74 3.11 -14.01
CA MET A 116 7.38 4.49 -13.75
C MET A 116 5.87 4.61 -13.63
N GLN A 117 5.42 5.59 -12.86
CA GLN A 117 4.00 5.94 -12.78
C GLN A 117 3.81 7.43 -12.88
N ALA A 118 2.67 7.81 -13.41
CA ALA A 118 2.18 9.18 -13.41
C ALA A 118 0.70 9.17 -13.10
N GLY A 119 0.25 10.17 -12.34
CA GLY A 119 -1.11 10.23 -11.90
C GLY A 119 -1.52 11.57 -11.34
N VAL A 120 -2.77 11.62 -10.93
CA VAL A 120 -3.38 12.78 -10.29
C VAL A 120 -3.97 12.36 -8.96
N GLN A 121 -3.83 13.24 -7.99
CA GLN A 121 -4.40 13.11 -6.66
C GLN A 121 -5.32 14.29 -6.42
N ASN A 122 -6.58 14.01 -6.12
CA ASN A 122 -7.54 14.99 -5.66
C ASN A 122 -7.71 14.83 -4.16
N PHE A 123 -7.43 15.90 -3.43
CA PHE A 123 -7.70 16.02 -2.01
C PHE A 123 -8.93 16.88 -1.81
N ASN A 124 -9.80 16.45 -0.91
CA ASN A 124 -10.97 17.19 -0.46
C ASN A 124 -11.10 17.03 1.05
N SER A 125 -11.02 18.13 1.78
CA SER A 125 -11.34 18.19 3.21
C SER A 125 -12.60 19.01 3.38
N SER A 126 -13.66 18.37 3.84
CA SER A 126 -14.89 19.06 4.23
C SER A 126 -14.86 19.29 5.73
N LEU A 127 -15.26 20.48 6.19
CA LEU A 127 -15.42 20.74 7.63
C LEU A 127 -16.91 20.69 8.04
N ASN A 128 -17.81 20.36 7.08
CA ASN A 128 -19.21 20.08 7.37
C ASN A 128 -19.33 18.86 8.30
N GLY A 129 -19.90 19.07 9.49
CA GLY A 129 -20.04 18.03 10.53
C GLY A 129 -18.97 18.06 11.61
N VAL A 130 -17.94 18.90 11.49
CA VAL A 130 -17.02 19.20 12.60
C VAL A 130 -17.71 20.20 13.53
N ASN A 131 -17.70 19.94 14.84
CA ASN A 131 -18.25 20.86 15.85
C ASN A 131 -17.08 21.57 16.56
N PRO A 132 -16.50 22.63 15.96
CA PRO A 132 -15.39 23.35 16.58
C PRO A 132 -15.86 24.04 17.86
N PHE A 133 -14.96 24.12 18.85
CA PHE A 133 -15.22 24.84 20.10
C PHE A 133 -15.48 26.33 19.86
N ASP A 134 -14.75 26.92 18.90
CA ASP A 134 -14.99 28.26 18.38
C ASP A 134 -15.59 28.18 16.96
N LYS A 135 -16.85 28.57 16.82
CA LYS A 135 -17.57 28.57 15.54
C LYS A 135 -17.18 29.73 14.61
N THR A 136 -16.33 30.65 15.08
CA THR A 136 -15.85 31.81 14.30
C THR A 136 -14.41 31.64 13.82
N ASP A 137 -13.74 30.53 14.17
CA ASP A 137 -12.38 30.26 13.72
C ASP A 137 -12.37 29.98 12.21
N ASN A 138 -11.74 30.90 11.46
CA ASN A 138 -11.65 30.88 10.01
C ASN A 138 -10.94 29.62 9.45
N LEU A 139 -10.17 28.90 10.26
CA LEU A 139 -9.58 27.61 9.90
C LEU A 139 -10.61 26.49 9.76
N PHE A 140 -11.77 26.61 10.43
CA PHE A 140 -12.85 25.61 10.41
C PHE A 140 -14.06 26.03 9.55
N LEU A 141 -14.01 27.22 8.94
CA LEU A 141 -15.13 27.77 8.16
C LEU A 141 -15.15 27.30 6.69
N ASN A 142 -14.00 27.00 6.09
CA ASN A 142 -13.91 26.62 4.68
C ASN A 142 -13.21 25.28 4.51
N GLY A 143 -13.88 24.32 3.88
CA GLY A 143 -13.23 23.11 3.39
C GLY A 143 -12.20 23.42 2.30
N GLU A 144 -11.25 22.51 2.10
CA GLU A 144 -10.12 22.70 1.18
C GLU A 144 -10.11 21.61 0.12
N ARG A 145 -10.04 22.02 -1.15
CA ARG A 145 -9.93 21.11 -2.29
C ARG A 145 -8.69 21.44 -3.11
N GLY A 146 -7.95 20.41 -3.50
CA GLY A 146 -6.76 20.56 -4.33
C GLY A 146 -6.52 19.38 -5.24
N THR A 147 -6.07 19.63 -6.46
CA THR A 147 -5.55 18.60 -7.36
C THR A 147 -4.04 18.74 -7.47
N ARG A 148 -3.34 17.61 -7.47
CA ARG A 148 -1.89 17.52 -7.52
C ARG A 148 -1.50 16.42 -8.49
N VAL A 149 -0.43 16.66 -9.24
CA VAL A 149 0.16 15.61 -10.10
C VAL A 149 1.17 14.86 -9.26
N ASN A 150 1.20 13.54 -9.42
CA ASN A 150 2.25 12.70 -8.88
C ASN A 150 2.99 12.00 -10.02
N VAL A 151 4.26 11.74 -9.79
CA VAL A 151 5.07 10.82 -10.60
C VAL A 151 5.86 9.95 -9.66
N GLY A 152 6.15 8.72 -10.08
CA GLY A 152 6.86 7.74 -9.28
C GLY A 152 7.71 6.82 -10.12
N THR A 153 8.63 6.14 -9.47
CA THR A 153 9.53 5.18 -10.10
C THR A 153 9.77 3.97 -9.21
N GLY A 154 10.19 2.88 -9.82
CA GLY A 154 10.58 1.68 -9.11
C GLY A 154 11.41 0.74 -9.96
N ILE A 155 12.10 -0.16 -9.29
CA ILE A 155 12.82 -1.27 -9.87
C ILE A 155 12.42 -2.54 -9.13
N ALA A 156 12.31 -3.64 -9.87
CA ALA A 156 12.07 -4.97 -9.31
C ALA A 156 12.98 -5.99 -9.98
N LEU A 157 13.48 -6.93 -9.19
CA LEU A 157 14.18 -8.12 -9.62
C LEU A 157 13.34 -9.32 -9.19
N ALA A 158 12.85 -10.08 -10.17
CA ALA A 158 12.02 -11.26 -9.96
C ALA A 158 12.71 -12.51 -10.53
N SER A 159 12.59 -13.63 -9.84
CA SER A 159 12.98 -14.97 -10.29
C SER A 159 11.88 -15.95 -9.89
N GLU A 160 12.05 -17.25 -10.12
CA GLU A 160 11.07 -18.25 -9.69
C GLU A 160 10.99 -18.36 -8.15
N LYS A 161 12.09 -18.05 -7.45
CA LYS A 161 12.22 -18.24 -6.00
C LYS A 161 12.23 -16.96 -5.18
N TYR A 162 12.51 -15.80 -5.77
CA TYR A 162 12.65 -14.57 -5.00
C TYR A 162 12.20 -13.35 -5.78
N PHE A 163 11.78 -12.34 -5.02
CA PHE A 163 11.38 -11.04 -5.51
C PHE A 163 12.00 -9.98 -4.61
N VAL A 164 12.70 -9.02 -5.20
CA VAL A 164 13.26 -7.87 -4.49
C VAL A 164 12.91 -6.62 -5.27
N SER A 165 12.46 -5.57 -4.60
CA SER A 165 12.04 -4.36 -5.28
C SER A 165 12.26 -3.12 -4.44
N PHE A 166 12.58 -2.02 -5.12
CA PHE A 166 12.75 -0.71 -4.51
C PHE A 166 11.93 0.30 -5.29
N SER A 167 11.26 1.22 -4.61
CA SER A 167 10.42 2.23 -5.27
C SER A 167 10.24 3.49 -4.46
N VAL A 168 9.96 4.55 -5.20
CA VAL A 168 9.44 5.83 -4.70
C VAL A 168 8.20 6.17 -5.55
N PRO A 169 7.00 5.71 -5.15
CA PRO A 169 5.77 5.89 -5.93
C PRO A 169 5.33 7.35 -6.07
N ARG A 170 5.75 8.21 -5.13
CA ARG A 170 5.46 9.64 -5.12
C ARG A 170 6.77 10.41 -4.95
N LEU A 171 7.37 10.81 -6.08
CA LEU A 171 8.58 11.62 -6.13
C LEU A 171 8.32 13.10 -5.86
N LEU A 172 7.13 13.60 -6.18
CA LEU A 172 6.80 15.01 -5.97
C LEU A 172 6.25 15.21 -4.56
N PRO A 173 6.92 16.00 -3.69
CA PRO A 173 6.35 16.34 -2.40
C PRO A 173 5.11 17.20 -2.63
N THR A 174 4.03 16.85 -1.95
CA THR A 174 2.77 17.59 -2.07
C THR A 174 2.57 18.41 -0.81
N THR A 175 2.61 19.73 -0.96
CA THR A 175 2.31 20.67 0.12
C THR A 175 0.99 21.38 -0.11
N PHE A 176 0.34 21.70 1.00
CA PHE A 176 -0.88 22.46 1.10
C PHE A 176 -0.65 23.67 2.02
N LYS A 177 -1.45 24.73 1.90
CA LYS A 177 -1.38 25.90 2.78
C LYS A 177 -2.70 26.06 3.54
N SER A 178 -2.76 25.63 4.80
CA SER A 178 -3.94 25.85 5.64
C SER A 178 -3.64 26.97 6.64
N GLY A 179 -4.49 28.00 6.69
CA GLY A 179 -4.29 29.13 7.60
C GLY A 179 -3.01 29.94 7.39
N GLY A 180 -2.41 29.90 6.19
CA GLY A 180 -1.10 30.51 5.91
C GLY A 180 0.12 29.66 6.30
N GLN A 181 -0.06 28.52 6.97
CA GLN A 181 1.00 27.55 7.25
C GLN A 181 1.08 26.48 6.16
N LYS A 182 2.31 26.12 5.75
CA LYS A 182 2.54 25.00 4.84
C LYS A 182 2.38 23.68 5.60
N VAL A 183 1.39 22.90 5.23
CA VAL A 183 1.19 21.53 5.68
C VAL A 183 1.67 20.61 4.56
N GLU A 184 2.62 19.73 4.86
CA GLU A 184 2.99 18.64 3.94
C GLU A 184 1.83 17.63 3.95
N LEU A 185 1.28 17.28 2.79
CA LEU A 185 0.20 16.29 2.65
C LEU A 185 0.77 14.90 2.36
N TYR A 186 1.81 14.85 1.51
CA TYR A 186 2.54 13.64 1.20
C TYR A 186 4.03 13.94 1.12
N ASN A 187 4.78 13.16 1.90
CA ASN A 187 6.23 13.09 1.82
C ASN A 187 6.67 11.88 0.99
N GLN A 188 7.86 11.99 0.40
CA GLN A 188 8.44 10.93 -0.42
C GLN A 188 8.63 9.68 0.43
N HIS A 189 7.81 8.65 0.18
CA HIS A 189 7.95 7.34 0.81
C HIS A 189 8.83 6.46 -0.06
N LEU A 190 9.87 5.91 0.54
CA LEU A 190 10.72 4.88 -0.02
C LEU A 190 10.22 3.51 0.45
N TYR A 191 10.06 2.60 -0.50
CA TYR A 191 9.68 1.22 -0.23
C TYR A 191 10.79 0.29 -0.69
N LEU A 192 11.20 -0.63 0.19
CA LEU A 192 12.06 -1.76 -0.16
C LEU A 192 11.35 -3.05 0.24
N MET A 193 10.97 -3.85 -0.74
CA MET A 193 10.26 -5.11 -0.53
C MET A 193 11.15 -6.29 -0.93
N GLY A 194 11.13 -7.35 -0.12
CA GLY A 194 11.77 -8.62 -0.41
C GLY A 194 10.84 -9.78 -0.09
N ALA A 195 10.80 -10.79 -0.93
CA ALA A 195 10.07 -12.03 -0.69
C ALA A 195 10.84 -13.23 -1.24
N TYR A 196 10.69 -14.37 -0.60
CA TYR A 196 11.30 -15.64 -1.02
C TYR A 196 10.24 -16.74 -1.04
N ILE A 197 10.37 -17.70 -1.94
CA ILE A 197 9.51 -18.89 -2.03
C ILE A 197 10.38 -20.10 -1.70
N HIS A 198 10.09 -20.69 -0.54
CA HIS A 198 10.68 -21.94 -0.11
C HIS A 198 9.70 -23.08 -0.35
N TYR A 199 10.08 -24.05 -1.18
CA TYR A 199 9.27 -25.23 -1.48
C TYR A 199 9.54 -26.28 -0.40
N LEU A 200 8.57 -26.53 0.47
CA LEU A 200 8.65 -27.61 1.45
C LEU A 200 8.41 -28.97 0.77
N ASN A 201 7.50 -28.99 -0.20
CA ASN A 201 7.25 -30.08 -1.13
C ASN A 201 6.51 -29.53 -2.37
N GLU A 202 6.02 -30.40 -3.25
CA GLU A 202 5.30 -30.03 -4.48
C GLU A 202 3.96 -29.29 -4.22
N HIS A 203 3.38 -29.49 -3.03
CA HIS A 203 2.06 -29.01 -2.64
C HIS A 203 2.13 -27.80 -1.71
N ILE A 204 3.21 -27.65 -0.93
CA ILE A 204 3.32 -26.66 0.14
C ILE A 204 4.51 -25.74 -0.10
N ARG A 205 4.22 -24.44 -0.12
CA ARG A 205 5.20 -23.37 -0.35
C ARG A 205 5.14 -22.38 0.80
N LEU A 206 6.27 -22.13 1.45
CA LEU A 206 6.43 -21.07 2.43
C LEU A 206 6.93 -19.81 1.72
N LYS A 207 6.30 -18.67 2.01
CA LYS A 207 6.58 -17.37 1.40
C LYS A 207 6.84 -16.32 2.48
N PRO A 208 8.06 -16.24 3.06
CA PRO A 208 8.45 -15.10 3.88
C PRO A 208 8.57 -13.83 3.01
N ALA A 209 8.12 -12.70 3.55
CA ALA A 209 8.24 -11.40 2.93
C ALA A 209 8.55 -10.32 3.96
N VAL A 210 9.27 -9.30 3.54
CA VAL A 210 9.62 -8.12 4.33
C VAL A 210 9.36 -6.87 3.48
N LEU A 211 8.78 -5.85 4.09
CA LEU A 211 8.64 -4.53 3.51
C LEU A 211 9.23 -3.49 4.45
N LEU A 212 10.24 -2.77 4.00
CA LEU A 212 10.76 -1.59 4.68
C LEU A 212 10.15 -0.33 4.07
N ARG A 213 9.77 0.61 4.92
CA ARG A 213 9.21 1.90 4.55
C ARG A 213 10.00 3.01 5.23
N ALA A 214 10.39 4.02 4.49
CA ALA A 214 11.05 5.20 5.04
C ALA A 214 10.44 6.46 4.46
N VAL A 215 10.26 7.48 5.30
CA VAL A 215 9.79 8.80 4.90
C VAL A 215 10.54 9.85 5.69
N LYS A 216 10.78 11.01 5.08
CA LYS A 216 11.43 12.12 5.76
C LYS A 216 10.58 12.58 6.94
N GLY A 217 11.21 12.68 8.12
CA GLY A 217 10.52 13.15 9.32
C GLY A 217 9.62 12.11 9.98
N ALA A 218 9.84 10.80 9.77
CA ALA A 218 9.27 9.78 10.64
C ALA A 218 10.24 8.60 10.81
N PRO A 219 10.16 7.83 11.90
CA PRO A 219 10.91 6.59 12.03
C PRO A 219 10.62 5.63 10.88
N ALA A 220 11.66 4.91 10.42
CA ALA A 220 11.47 3.85 9.44
C ALA A 220 10.54 2.76 9.99
N SER A 221 9.78 2.16 9.09
CA SER A 221 8.81 1.10 9.38
C SER A 221 9.23 -0.21 8.72
N ILE A 222 8.94 -1.31 9.38
CA ILE A 222 9.16 -2.67 8.90
C ILE A 222 7.88 -3.49 9.05
N ASP A 223 7.52 -4.18 7.97
CA ASP A 223 6.49 -5.20 7.97
C ASP A 223 7.15 -6.54 7.65
N VAL A 224 6.77 -7.59 8.38
CA VAL A 224 7.25 -8.96 8.16
C VAL A 224 6.05 -9.87 8.02
N ALA A 225 6.01 -10.68 6.97
CA ALA A 225 4.93 -11.61 6.68
C ALA A 225 5.47 -13.01 6.43
N PHE A 226 4.72 -14.02 6.87
CA PHE A 226 4.97 -15.43 6.60
C PHE A 226 3.68 -16.04 6.07
N ASN A 227 3.67 -16.39 4.79
CA ASN A 227 2.53 -17.01 4.13
C ASN A 227 2.84 -18.47 3.79
N VAL A 228 1.93 -19.38 4.08
CA VAL A 228 1.96 -20.76 3.62
C VAL A 228 0.92 -20.91 2.52
N ASN A 229 1.34 -21.41 1.37
CA ASN A 229 0.48 -21.63 0.23
C ASN A 229 0.39 -23.12 -0.09
N PHE A 230 -0.84 -23.60 -0.20
CA PHE A 230 -1.20 -24.99 -0.47
C PHE A 230 -1.75 -25.11 -1.89
N ASN A 231 -1.14 -26.00 -2.68
CA ASN A 231 -1.50 -26.38 -4.04
C ASN A 231 -1.64 -25.19 -5.01
N ALA A 232 -0.94 -24.09 -4.75
CA ALA A 232 -1.13 -22.84 -5.48
C ALA A 232 -2.54 -22.22 -5.40
N ILE A 233 -3.42 -22.74 -4.55
CA ILE A 233 -4.82 -22.34 -4.47
C ILE A 233 -5.09 -21.57 -3.18
N HIS A 234 -4.76 -22.16 -2.03
CA HIS A 234 -5.07 -21.59 -0.73
C HIS A 234 -3.82 -21.00 -0.09
N THR A 235 -3.93 -19.80 0.48
CA THR A 235 -2.85 -19.18 1.25
C THR A 235 -3.38 -18.84 2.64
N ALA A 236 -2.63 -19.23 3.66
CA ALA A 236 -2.83 -18.77 5.03
C ALA A 236 -1.52 -18.14 5.50
N GLY A 237 -1.60 -17.03 6.21
CA GLY A 237 -0.41 -16.31 6.62
C GLY A 237 -0.61 -15.50 7.87
N ILE A 238 0.53 -15.15 8.45
CA ILE A 238 0.63 -14.23 9.59
C ILE A 238 1.56 -13.11 9.21
N PHE A 239 1.34 -11.93 9.77
CA PHE A 239 2.26 -10.83 9.59
C PHE A 239 2.28 -9.92 10.81
N THR A 240 3.34 -9.13 10.90
CA THR A 240 3.47 -8.08 11.89
C THR A 240 3.95 -6.79 11.23
N ARG A 241 3.56 -5.66 11.82
CA ARG A 241 4.07 -4.33 11.47
C ARG A 241 4.70 -3.71 12.68
N ASN A 242 5.93 -3.23 12.53
CA ASN A 242 6.71 -2.59 13.58
C ASN A 242 6.68 -3.33 14.93
N PHE A 243 6.44 -4.65 14.90
CA PHE A 243 6.22 -5.51 16.07
C PHE A 243 5.12 -5.01 17.04
N ASN A 244 4.22 -4.15 16.57
CA ASN A 244 3.18 -3.50 17.37
C ASN A 244 1.77 -3.76 16.83
N THR A 245 1.65 -4.42 15.68
CA THR A 245 0.39 -4.83 15.08
C THR A 245 0.60 -6.21 14.51
N TYR A 246 -0.33 -7.11 14.75
CA TYR A 246 -0.29 -8.48 14.25
C TYR A 246 -1.54 -8.76 13.43
N GLY A 247 -1.39 -9.57 12.39
CA GLY A 247 -2.50 -9.87 11.51
C GLY A 247 -2.44 -11.28 10.93
N LEU A 248 -3.61 -11.70 10.47
CA LEU A 248 -3.84 -12.93 9.74
C LEU A 248 -4.21 -12.58 8.31
N LEU A 249 -3.74 -13.40 7.37
CA LEU A 249 -4.07 -13.32 5.96
C LEU A 249 -4.62 -14.66 5.51
N LEU A 250 -5.77 -14.64 4.84
CA LEU A 250 -6.35 -15.79 4.18
C LEU A 250 -6.60 -15.43 2.72
N GLN A 251 -6.28 -16.35 1.82
CA GLN A 251 -6.53 -16.19 0.39
C GLN A 251 -6.94 -17.51 -0.23
N THR A 252 -7.81 -17.46 -1.22
CA THR A 252 -8.14 -18.60 -2.08
C THR A 252 -8.24 -18.17 -3.53
N LEU A 253 -7.88 -19.08 -4.44
CA LEU A 253 -8.01 -18.92 -5.89
C LEU A 253 -9.03 -19.93 -6.43
N LEU A 254 -10.23 -19.47 -6.75
CA LEU A 254 -11.29 -20.31 -7.31
C LEU A 254 -11.14 -20.42 -8.82
N LYS A 255 -11.19 -21.67 -9.34
CA LYS A 255 -11.03 -21.99 -10.77
C LYS A 255 -9.78 -21.37 -11.41
N GLU A 256 -8.73 -21.16 -10.63
CA GLU A 256 -7.49 -20.50 -11.06
C GLU A 256 -7.64 -19.06 -11.61
N GLN A 257 -8.83 -18.46 -11.46
CA GLN A 257 -9.18 -17.17 -12.06
C GLN A 257 -9.65 -16.15 -11.02
N TYR A 258 -10.44 -16.56 -10.04
CA TYR A 258 -11.07 -15.65 -9.09
C TYR A 258 -10.32 -15.71 -7.76
N ARG A 259 -9.70 -14.60 -7.37
CA ARG A 259 -8.98 -14.46 -6.10
C ARG A 259 -9.90 -13.85 -5.06
N PHE A 260 -10.02 -14.50 -3.91
CA PHE A 260 -10.64 -13.94 -2.72
C PHE A 260 -9.57 -13.85 -1.63
N GLY A 261 -9.42 -12.67 -1.05
CA GLY A 261 -8.49 -12.39 0.04
C GLY A 261 -9.21 -11.76 1.22
N TYR A 262 -8.78 -12.13 2.41
CA TYR A 262 -9.23 -11.52 3.66
C TYR A 262 -8.03 -11.30 4.57
N VAL A 263 -7.98 -10.12 5.19
CA VAL A 263 -6.99 -9.77 6.20
C VAL A 263 -7.69 -9.27 7.44
N PHE A 264 -7.19 -9.72 8.59
CA PHE A 264 -7.59 -9.27 9.90
C PHE A 264 -6.36 -8.77 10.66
N GLU A 265 -6.46 -7.63 11.33
CA GLU A 265 -5.35 -7.07 12.11
C GLU A 265 -5.79 -6.54 13.46
N VAL A 266 -4.90 -6.72 14.43
CA VAL A 266 -5.04 -6.26 15.80
C VAL A 266 -3.80 -5.46 16.19
N PRO A 267 -3.94 -4.16 16.48
CA PRO A 267 -2.87 -3.36 17.09
C PRO A 267 -2.66 -3.78 18.55
N THR A 268 -1.41 -3.97 18.96
CA THR A 268 -1.01 -4.41 20.31
C THR A 268 -0.15 -3.39 21.06
N GLY A 269 0.11 -2.21 20.46
CA GLY A 269 0.90 -1.12 21.06
C GLY A 269 0.15 -0.32 22.14
N LYS A 270 0.67 0.84 22.53
CA LYS A 270 -0.06 1.82 23.36
C LYS A 270 -0.63 2.90 22.46
N SER A 271 -1.75 2.65 21.82
CA SER A 271 -2.44 3.59 20.92
C SER A 271 -3.93 3.40 21.04
N VAL A 272 -4.72 4.45 20.79
CA VAL A 272 -6.20 4.38 20.75
C VAL A 272 -6.68 3.24 19.83
N GLY A 273 -5.90 2.93 18.80
CA GLY A 273 -6.15 1.82 17.89
C GLY A 273 -6.17 0.42 18.51
N THR A 274 -5.67 0.21 19.73
CA THR A 274 -5.65 -1.13 20.35
C THR A 274 -7.00 -1.64 20.81
N ASN A 275 -7.98 -0.75 20.90
CA ASN A 275 -9.36 -1.12 21.21
C ASN A 275 -10.16 -1.50 19.96
N PHE A 276 -9.55 -1.40 18.78
CA PHE A 276 -10.25 -1.59 17.52
C PHE A 276 -9.48 -2.53 16.59
N THR A 277 -10.22 -3.25 15.75
CA THR A 277 -9.66 -4.18 14.78
C THR A 277 -9.66 -3.57 13.38
N THR A 278 -8.89 -4.16 12.48
CA THR A 278 -8.93 -3.82 11.05
C THR A 278 -9.34 -5.03 10.24
N HIS A 279 -10.21 -4.80 9.27
CA HIS A 279 -10.69 -5.80 8.34
C HIS A 279 -10.44 -5.33 6.92
N GLU A 280 -9.96 -6.23 6.07
CA GLU A 280 -9.78 -5.98 4.65
C GLU A 280 -10.26 -7.19 3.84
N ILE A 281 -11.00 -6.91 2.77
CA ILE A 281 -11.47 -7.88 1.80
C ILE A 281 -10.93 -7.49 0.44
N VAL A 282 -10.42 -8.48 -0.29
CA VAL A 282 -9.93 -8.30 -1.65
C VAL A 282 -10.60 -9.29 -2.59
N LEU A 283 -11.11 -8.79 -3.70
CA LEU A 283 -11.60 -9.56 -4.82
C LEU A 283 -10.67 -9.32 -5.99
N GLY A 284 -10.30 -10.37 -6.70
CA GLY A 284 -9.44 -10.27 -7.87
C GLY A 284 -9.84 -11.22 -8.96
N ILE A 285 -9.48 -10.85 -10.18
CA ILE A 285 -9.58 -11.70 -11.35
C ILE A 285 -8.20 -11.82 -11.98
N GLN A 286 -7.90 -13.01 -12.45
CA GLN A 286 -6.70 -13.30 -13.21
C GLN A 286 -7.11 -14.05 -14.48
N LEU A 287 -6.79 -13.44 -15.63
CA LEU A 287 -7.15 -13.97 -16.94
C LEU A 287 -5.90 -14.14 -17.77
N SER A 288 -5.83 -15.22 -18.57
CA SER A 288 -4.75 -15.41 -19.53
C SER A 288 -4.72 -14.24 -20.51
N SER A 289 -3.57 -13.57 -20.63
CA SER A 289 -3.41 -12.41 -21.51
C SER A 289 -3.10 -12.88 -22.93
N PHE A 290 -4.12 -12.95 -23.79
CA PHE A 290 -4.04 -13.30 -25.21
C PHE A 290 -3.42 -14.68 -25.54
N SER A 291 -3.88 -15.31 -26.62
CA SER A 291 -3.59 -16.71 -27.00
C SER A 291 -2.11 -17.06 -27.30
N PHE A 292 -1.18 -16.11 -27.19
CA PHE A 292 0.23 -16.27 -27.60
C PHE A 292 1.24 -16.32 -26.44
N HIS A 293 0.78 -16.40 -25.19
CA HIS A 293 1.65 -16.52 -24.01
C HIS A 293 1.46 -17.86 -23.31
N ASP A 294 1.79 -18.95 -23.99
CA ASP A 294 1.98 -20.25 -23.36
C ASP A 294 3.42 -20.36 -22.89
N ARG A 295 3.64 -19.93 -21.64
CA ARG A 295 4.58 -20.46 -20.63
C ARG A 295 4.93 -19.39 -19.60
N SER A 296 4.89 -19.80 -18.34
CA SER A 296 5.65 -19.28 -17.20
C SER A 296 5.05 -18.17 -16.30
N LEU A 297 4.84 -18.62 -15.05
CA LEU A 297 4.97 -17.99 -13.73
C LEU A 297 4.11 -16.77 -13.36
N SER A 298 2.91 -17.05 -12.85
CA SER A 298 2.22 -16.17 -11.91
C SER A 298 2.25 -16.77 -10.51
N ASN A 299 3.16 -16.33 -9.63
CA ASN A 299 3.13 -16.73 -8.21
C ASN A 299 3.83 -15.77 -7.24
N PHE A 300 3.91 -14.48 -7.58
CA PHE A 300 4.11 -13.42 -6.58
C PHE A 300 2.78 -12.79 -6.24
#